data_AF-A0A6P5FIV5-F1
#
_entry.id   AF-A0A6P5FIV5-F1
#
_cell.length_a   1.000
_cell.length_b   1.000
_cell.length_c   1.000
_cell.angle_alpha   90.00
_cell.angle_beta   90.00
_cell.angle_gamma   90.00
#
_symmetry.space_group_name_H-M   'P 1'
#
loop_
_entity.id
_entity.type
_entity.pdbx_description
1 polymer ?
#
loop_
_entity_poly.entity_id
_entity_poly.type
_entity_poly.pdbx_seq_one_letter_code
_entity_poly.pdbx_strand_id
1 'polypeptide(L)'
;METTTMEASSSCSGAIDSSNIGFQMLKKCGWKEGTGLGASEQGRLEPLQTRVKKNKRGLGAEKLKKKEQRKDPSSKDLKPKEKTKAVSKRMRRMQEEEKRMQEKEFERAFFREFWPDNV
;
A
#
# COMPACT_ATOMS: atom_id res chain seq x y z
N MET A 1 -26.87 -9.93 9.35
CA MET A 1 -25.43 -9.71 9.15
C MET A 1 -25.30 -8.48 8.28
N GLU A 2 -25.19 -7.29 8.87
CA GLU A 2 -25.20 -6.05 8.11
C GLU A 2 -23.76 -5.59 7.83
N THR A 3 -23.51 -5.26 6.57
CA THR A 3 -22.20 -4.95 6.01
C THR A 3 -21.72 -3.55 6.42
N THR A 4 -20.53 -3.46 7.01
CA THR A 4 -19.84 -2.20 7.31
C THR A 4 -19.42 -1.48 6.02
N THR A 5 -20.09 -0.38 5.71
CA THR A 5 -19.67 0.61 4.70
C THR A 5 -18.52 1.43 5.26
N MET A 6 -17.32 1.30 4.67
CA MET A 6 -16.18 2.16 4.97
C MET A 6 -16.32 3.48 4.19
N GLU A 7 -16.86 4.51 4.83
CA GLU A 7 -16.89 5.88 4.28
C GLU A 7 -15.49 6.50 4.31
N ALA A 8 -15.02 6.90 3.14
CA ALA A 8 -13.80 7.66 2.94
C ALA A 8 -14.15 9.13 2.66
N SER A 9 -13.26 10.01 3.13
CA SER A 9 -13.18 11.45 2.90
C SER A 9 -13.99 12.32 3.86
N SER A 10 -13.26 13.05 4.69
CA SER A 10 -13.72 14.27 5.36
C SER A 10 -14.32 15.21 4.33
N SER A 11 -15.65 15.30 4.34
CA SER A 11 -16.47 16.05 3.42
C SER A 11 -16.40 17.55 3.73
N CYS A 12 -15.46 18.27 3.11
CA CYS A 12 -15.48 19.74 3.11
C CYS A 12 -16.52 20.31 2.14
N SER A 13 -17.72 19.71 2.10
CA SER A 13 -18.77 20.04 1.12
C SER A 13 -19.87 20.94 1.70
N GLY A 14 -19.66 21.53 2.89
CA GLY A 14 -20.63 22.40 3.55
C GLY A 14 -19.99 23.68 4.09
N ALA A 15 -20.83 24.70 4.29
CA ALA A 15 -20.45 25.92 5.01
C ALA A 15 -19.95 25.58 6.42
N ILE A 16 -19.05 26.41 6.96
CA ILE A 16 -18.55 26.26 8.33
C ILE A 16 -19.71 26.54 9.28
N ASP A 17 -19.95 25.65 10.23
CA ASP A 17 -21.04 25.82 11.20
C ASP A 17 -20.81 27.04 12.12
N SER A 18 -21.91 27.66 12.54
CA SER A 18 -21.94 28.86 13.39
C SER A 18 -21.39 28.63 14.81
N SER A 19 -21.41 27.38 15.28
CA SER A 19 -20.81 26.99 16.55
C SER A 19 -19.28 27.00 16.51
N ASN A 20 -18.68 26.98 15.31
CA ASN A 20 -17.23 26.96 15.14
C ASN A 20 -16.62 28.30 15.56
N ILE A 21 -15.58 28.24 16.40
CA ILE A 21 -14.88 29.43 16.89
C ILE A 21 -14.33 30.28 15.74
N GLY A 22 -13.79 29.64 14.70
CA GLY A 22 -13.27 30.31 13.51
C GLY A 22 -14.35 31.07 12.74
N PHE A 23 -15.57 30.52 12.63
CA PHE A 23 -16.70 31.20 12.02
C PHE A 23 -17.05 32.48 12.80
N GLN A 24 -17.12 32.39 14.12
CA GLN A 24 -17.42 33.55 14.98
C GLN A 24 -16.34 34.63 14.89
N MET A 25 -15.07 34.23 14.83
CA MET A 25 -13.95 35.16 14.66
C MET A 25 -14.02 35.88 13.31
N LEU A 26 -14.23 35.15 12.22
CA LEU A 26 -14.38 35.74 10.89
C LEU A 26 -15.52 36.76 10.86
N LYS A 27 -16.68 36.39 11.42
CA LYS A 27 -17.84 37.28 11.50
C LYS A 27 -17.55 38.57 12.29
N LYS A 28 -16.83 38.45 13.42
CA LYS A 28 -16.40 39.60 14.22
C LYS A 28 -15.40 40.49 13.48
N CYS A 29 -14.57 39.92 12.62
CA CYS A 29 -13.66 40.67 11.75
C CYS A 29 -14.34 41.30 10.53
N GLY A 30 -15.68 41.20 10.41
CA GLY A 30 -16.45 41.81 9.33
C GLY A 30 -16.61 40.94 8.10
N TRP A 31 -16.18 39.67 8.13
CA TRP A 31 -16.50 38.71 7.08
C TRP A 31 -17.98 38.33 7.13
N LYS A 32 -18.59 38.17 5.96
CA LYS A 32 -20.00 37.78 5.81
C LYS A 32 -20.08 36.37 5.25
N GLU A 33 -21.05 35.61 5.72
CA GLU A 33 -21.30 34.27 5.20
C GLU A 33 -21.69 34.36 3.72
N GLY A 34 -21.10 33.49 2.90
CA GLY A 34 -21.32 33.46 1.45
C GLY A 34 -20.49 34.46 0.63
N THR A 35 -19.68 35.33 1.27
CA THR A 35 -18.78 36.24 0.54
C THR A 35 -17.33 35.74 0.55
N GLY A 36 -16.61 36.02 -0.52
CA GLY A 36 -15.18 35.72 -0.62
C GLY A 36 -14.36 36.58 0.34
N LEU A 37 -13.13 36.15 0.65
CA LEU A 37 -12.19 36.93 1.44
C LEU A 37 -11.47 37.98 0.57
N GLY A 38 -11.04 39.08 1.18
CA GLY A 38 -10.27 40.14 0.51
C GLY A 38 -11.06 41.45 0.37
N ALA A 39 -10.36 42.53 -0.02
CA ALA A 39 -10.91 43.89 -0.06
C ALA A 39 -12.13 44.05 -0.98
N SER A 40 -12.22 43.25 -2.03
CA SER A 40 -13.33 43.24 -2.99
C SER A 40 -14.04 41.88 -3.00
N GLU A 41 -13.95 41.12 -1.91
CA GLU A 41 -14.54 39.79 -1.78
C GLU A 41 -14.06 38.80 -2.87
N GLN A 42 -12.86 39.02 -3.40
CA GLN A 42 -12.32 38.31 -4.57
C GLN A 42 -11.84 36.87 -4.29
N GLY A 43 -11.77 36.49 -3.01
CA GLY A 43 -11.34 35.18 -2.57
C GLY A 43 -12.33 34.09 -2.98
N ARG A 44 -11.82 32.87 -3.15
CA ARG A 44 -12.67 31.71 -3.47
C ARG A 44 -13.60 31.38 -2.31
N LEU A 45 -14.86 31.09 -2.62
CA LEU A 45 -15.85 30.59 -1.68
C LEU A 45 -15.59 29.14 -1.28
N GLU A 46 -15.13 28.33 -2.25
CA GLU A 46 -14.90 26.91 -2.05
C GLU A 46 -13.41 26.57 -1.88
N PRO A 47 -13.09 25.62 -0.98
CA PRO A 47 -11.75 25.07 -0.84
C PRO A 47 -11.19 24.54 -2.17
N LEU A 48 -9.88 24.59 -2.31
CA LEU A 48 -9.19 23.98 -3.45
C LEU A 48 -9.20 22.46 -3.34
N GLN A 49 -9.73 21.79 -4.36
CA GLN A 49 -9.68 20.34 -4.44
C GLN A 49 -8.24 19.86 -4.66
N THR A 50 -7.75 19.02 -3.77
CA THR A 50 -6.43 18.40 -3.89
C THR A 50 -6.55 16.95 -4.37
N ARG A 51 -5.56 16.48 -5.13
CA ARG A 51 -5.47 15.08 -5.56
C ARG A 51 -4.37 14.38 -4.79
N VAL A 52 -4.74 13.39 -3.98
CA VAL A 52 -3.76 12.57 -3.24
C VAL A 52 -2.98 11.69 -4.21
N LYS A 53 -1.66 11.86 -4.21
CA LYS A 53 -0.75 11.05 -5.03
C LYS A 53 -0.55 9.68 -4.39
N LYS A 54 -1.14 8.65 -4.99
CA LYS A 54 -1.05 7.26 -4.50
C LYS A 54 0.24 6.52 -4.92
N ASN A 55 1.05 7.11 -5.80
CA ASN A 55 2.24 6.47 -6.35
C ASN A 55 3.53 7.14 -5.84
N LYS A 56 4.64 6.38 -5.85
CA LYS A 56 5.96 6.87 -5.44
C LYS A 56 6.84 7.34 -6.62
N ARG A 57 6.30 7.35 -7.85
CA ARG A 57 7.06 7.73 -9.07
C ARG A 57 7.26 9.24 -9.15
N GLY A 58 8.31 9.67 -9.83
CA GLY A 58 8.57 11.10 -10.10
C GLY A 58 7.43 11.78 -10.87
N LEU A 59 7.38 13.10 -10.79
CA LEU A 59 6.52 13.91 -11.66
C LEU A 59 6.99 13.73 -13.11
N GLY A 60 6.06 13.73 -14.07
CA GLY A 60 6.36 13.47 -15.49
C GLY A 60 6.61 12.00 -15.85
N ALA A 61 6.68 11.09 -14.87
CA ALA A 61 6.87 9.67 -15.16
C ALA A 61 5.65 9.09 -15.92
N GLU A 62 5.90 8.42 -17.04
CA GLU A 62 4.86 7.91 -17.94
C GLU A 62 3.85 7.04 -17.18
N LYS A 63 2.56 7.41 -17.19
CA LYS A 63 1.51 6.62 -16.53
C LYS A 63 1.45 5.25 -17.21
N LEU A 64 1.65 4.17 -16.45
CA LEU A 64 1.40 2.83 -16.98
C LEU A 64 -0.06 2.80 -17.43
N LYS A 65 -0.30 2.59 -18.73
CA LYS A 65 -1.65 2.38 -19.24
C LYS A 65 -2.21 1.20 -18.47
N LYS A 66 -3.24 1.45 -17.65
CA LYS A 66 -4.01 0.39 -17.03
C LYS A 66 -4.53 -0.45 -18.21
N LYS A 67 -4.00 -1.66 -18.39
CA LYS A 67 -4.58 -2.59 -19.35
C LYS A 67 -6.02 -2.77 -18.91
N GLU A 68 -6.95 -2.22 -19.67
CA GLU A 68 -8.34 -2.58 -19.56
C GLU A 68 -8.38 -4.08 -19.77
N GLN A 69 -8.60 -4.80 -18.67
CA GLN A 69 -9.04 -6.17 -18.76
C GLN A 69 -10.43 -6.09 -19.36
N ARG A 70 -10.52 -6.25 -20.69
CA ARG A 70 -11.75 -6.70 -21.31
C ARG A 70 -12.13 -7.97 -20.56
N LYS A 71 -13.24 -7.91 -19.82
CA LYS A 71 -13.82 -9.08 -19.19
C LYS A 71 -14.51 -9.86 -20.29
N ASP A 72 -13.75 -10.64 -21.04
CA ASP A 72 -14.32 -11.72 -21.84
C ASP A 72 -14.69 -12.84 -20.82
N PRO A 73 -15.95 -13.28 -20.74
CA PRO A 73 -16.36 -14.25 -19.72
C PRO A 73 -15.89 -15.69 -19.99
N SER A 74 -14.91 -15.92 -20.88
CA SER A 74 -14.58 -17.25 -21.41
C SER A 74 -13.08 -17.59 -21.56
N SER A 75 -12.21 -17.10 -20.68
CA SER A 75 -10.88 -17.73 -20.52
C SER A 75 -10.41 -17.68 -19.07
N LYS A 76 -10.69 -18.77 -18.33
CA LYS A 76 -10.06 -19.06 -17.05
C LYS A 76 -8.63 -19.55 -17.30
N ASP A 77 -7.70 -18.66 -17.61
CA ASP A 77 -6.27 -19.01 -17.68
C ASP A 77 -5.49 -18.37 -16.53
N LEU A 78 -5.44 -19.13 -15.45
CA LEU A 78 -4.33 -19.33 -14.52
C LEU A 78 -3.21 -18.25 -14.51
N LYS A 79 -3.17 -17.47 -13.42
CA LYS A 79 -1.88 -16.98 -12.87
C LYS A 79 -1.78 -17.24 -11.37
N PRO A 80 -1.16 -18.35 -10.92
CA PRO A 80 -0.69 -18.48 -9.55
C PRO A 80 0.76 -17.97 -9.46
N LYS A 81 0.96 -16.66 -9.28
CA LYS A 81 2.31 -16.10 -9.02
C LYS A 81 2.79 -16.24 -7.56
N GLU A 82 1.92 -16.71 -6.67
CA GLU A 82 2.24 -16.90 -5.24
C GLU A 82 2.76 -18.31 -4.94
N LYS A 83 2.25 -19.35 -5.62
CA LYS A 83 2.61 -20.76 -5.32
C LYS A 83 4.01 -21.14 -5.76
N THR A 84 4.58 -20.50 -6.79
CA THR A 84 5.95 -20.77 -7.26
C THR A 84 7.01 -20.35 -6.24
N LYS A 85 6.80 -19.23 -5.52
CA LYS A 85 7.70 -18.78 -4.45
C LYS A 85 7.64 -19.67 -3.22
N ALA A 86 6.44 -20.16 -2.86
CA ALA A 86 6.27 -21.07 -1.73
C ALA A 86 6.93 -22.43 -1.97
N VAL A 87 6.80 -22.99 -3.19
CA VAL A 87 7.46 -24.24 -3.60
C VAL A 87 8.99 -24.06 -3.60
N SER A 88 9.49 -22.94 -4.11
CA SER A 88 10.93 -22.61 -4.08
C SER A 88 11.50 -22.52 -2.66
N LYS A 89 10.78 -21.91 -1.72
CA LYS A 89 11.23 -21.80 -0.32
C LYS A 89 11.30 -23.16 0.39
N ARG A 90 10.36 -24.07 0.09
CA ARG A 90 10.33 -25.43 0.66
C ARG A 90 11.48 -26.29 0.12
N MET A 91 11.74 -26.22 -1.19
CA MET A 91 12.84 -26.93 -1.83
C MET A 91 14.22 -26.47 -1.31
N ARG A 92 14.39 -25.17 -1.04
CA ARG A 92 15.62 -24.63 -0.46
C ARG A 92 15.91 -25.15 0.95
N ARG A 93 14.89 -25.25 1.82
CA ARG A 93 15.04 -25.79 3.18
C ARG A 93 15.41 -27.27 3.17
N MET A 94 14.79 -28.04 2.27
CA MET A 94 15.08 -29.47 2.13
C MET A 94 16.51 -29.74 1.65
N GLN A 95 17.01 -28.97 0.67
CA GLN A 95 18.41 -29.08 0.22
C GLN A 95 19.42 -28.71 1.31
N GLU A 96 19.09 -27.76 2.17
CA GLU A 96 19.97 -27.34 3.27
C GLU A 96 20.07 -28.42 4.35
N GLU A 97 18.96 -29.07 4.69
CA GLU A 97 18.97 -30.21 5.62
C GLU A 97 19.70 -31.42 5.05
N GLU A 98 19.50 -31.72 3.76
CA GLU A 98 20.21 -32.82 3.08
C GLU A 98 21.71 -32.54 3.02
N LYS A 99 22.13 -31.31 2.69
CA LYS A 99 23.54 -30.91 2.76
C LYS A 99 24.10 -31.01 4.16
N ARG A 100 23.36 -30.57 5.18
CA ARG A 100 23.80 -30.68 6.58
C ARG A 100 23.94 -32.13 7.03
N MET A 101 23.08 -33.02 6.54
CA MET A 101 23.18 -34.46 6.80
C MET A 101 24.36 -35.07 6.04
N GLN A 102 24.58 -34.69 4.78
CA GLN A 102 25.75 -35.11 4.00
C GLN A 102 27.06 -34.63 4.60
N GLU A 103 27.13 -33.39 5.10
CA GLU A 103 28.32 -32.85 5.76
C GLU A 103 28.59 -33.57 7.09
N LYS A 104 27.56 -33.86 7.89
CA LYS A 104 27.71 -34.67 9.10
C LYS A 104 28.15 -36.10 8.81
N GLU A 105 27.58 -36.71 7.77
CA GLU A 105 27.94 -38.07 7.37
C GLU A 105 29.35 -38.09 6.76
N PHE A 106 29.71 -37.07 5.98
CA PHE A 106 31.04 -36.85 5.45
C PHE A 106 32.04 -36.65 6.57
N GLU A 107 31.78 -35.77 7.53
CA GLU A 107 32.64 -35.51 8.69
C GLU A 107 32.81 -36.79 9.51
N ARG A 108 31.71 -37.51 9.80
CA ARG A 108 31.76 -38.80 10.51
C ARG A 108 32.55 -39.86 9.74
N ALA A 109 32.38 -39.96 8.43
CA ALA A 109 33.11 -40.90 7.59
C ALA A 109 34.58 -40.50 7.44
N PHE A 110 34.86 -39.21 7.28
CA PHE A 110 36.18 -38.61 7.17
C PHE A 110 36.99 -38.82 8.45
N PHE A 111 36.40 -38.57 9.63
CA PHE A 111 37.06 -38.84 10.91
C PHE A 111 37.31 -40.33 11.12
N ARG A 112 36.36 -41.20 10.76
CA ARG A 112 36.54 -42.65 10.82
C ARG A 112 37.69 -43.15 9.93
N GLU A 113 37.90 -42.52 8.79
CA GLU A 113 38.88 -42.97 7.79
C GLU A 113 40.26 -42.32 7.98
N PHE A 114 40.33 -41.09 8.49
CA PHE A 114 41.57 -40.33 8.60
C PHE A 114 42.13 -40.27 10.03
N TRP A 115 41.32 -40.44 11.09
CA TRP A 115 41.75 -40.33 12.50
C TRP A 115 41.12 -41.44 13.39
N PRO A 116 41.64 -42.69 13.34
CA PRO A 116 41.01 -43.86 13.97
C PRO A 116 40.99 -43.87 15.50
N ASP A 117 41.91 -43.15 16.16
CA ASP A 117 42.20 -43.31 17.59
C ASP A 117 41.41 -42.37 18.53
N ASN A 118 40.38 -41.67 18.04
CA ASN A 118 39.60 -40.69 18.84
C ASN A 118 38.08 -40.97 18.89
N VAL A 119 37.69 -42.25 18.77
CA VAL A 119 36.35 -42.77 19.14
C VAL A 119 36.47 -43.70 20.34
#